data_AF-A0A3R5XJF5-F1
#
_entry.id   AF-A0A3R5XJF5-F1
#
_cell.length_a   1.000
_cell.length_b   1.000
_cell.length_c   1.000
_cell.angle_alpha   90.00
_cell.angle_beta   90.00
_cell.angle_gamma   90.00
#
_symmetry.space_group_name_H-M   'P 1'
#
loop_
_entity.id
_entity.type
_entity.pdbx_description
1 polymer ?
#
loop_
_entity_poly.entity_id
_entity_poly.type
_entity_poly.pdbx_seq_one_letter_code
_entity_poly.pdbx_strand_id
1 'polypeptide(L)'
;MNRILRRICLKMYSKGEKNIIMKTERFLEGTMDKLRWIHLSDIHFSGDEDYEVTRMRDSIADKLKELTEGKIINFVVVSGDLVYQNGSYDAKLKKFIESVEQICNVSSDNLFIVPGNHDIKRNQARTVLLDGIRKENFKFEKNTVEQLEKDFKKYKSFLKKVKFQDEDYLYKLEKREGYNIFLMNTAFTAGTDQDEGKLVLEKNLFYDAIKQLKDQECSINIAVGHHPIDCFLKENQEKIWNNFNDYNIDFYLCGHQHKGAYSYDLNAGRIIPTYQCGSGRVDDYATVTFLMGELDMNTKRGKITPYKWLVNEECWAIGGIDGRKAVSGELEITLERFQKSTGFLFEDEEVNEDEFRRFIMEFHEKSKYFDNEEINIDPKDVFEKFSNMKCNKSVEKHYHSLCRYFPIIDEIMESTLLTPIERESIPNIIISEYNKVLGKAANGNEIIELIVENIFQLYKDEFNYSNTTLKTYYKILVYWSIYECDIFNEKI
;
A
#
# COMPACT_ATOMS: atom_id res chain seq x y z
N MET A 1 48.30 44.82 2.76
CA MET A 1 47.04 44.24 3.27
C MET A 1 46.79 42.84 2.69
N ASN A 2 47.81 41.96 2.62
CA ASN A 2 47.69 40.67 1.91
C ASN A 2 48.60 39.55 2.47
N ARG A 3 48.75 39.48 3.80
CA ARG A 3 49.48 38.39 4.49
C ARG A 3 48.84 37.89 5.80
N ILE A 4 47.70 38.46 6.21
CA ILE A 4 46.98 38.04 7.44
C ILE A 4 45.80 37.10 7.13
N LEU A 5 45.21 37.17 5.93
CA LEU A 5 44.08 36.31 5.53
C LEU A 5 44.48 34.86 5.14
N ARG A 6 45.75 34.60 4.77
CA ARG A 6 46.22 33.25 4.43
C ARG A 6 46.59 32.37 5.64
N ARG A 7 46.72 32.93 6.84
CA ARG A 7 47.02 32.16 8.07
C ARG A 7 45.78 31.74 8.87
N ILE A 8 44.61 32.27 8.54
CA ILE A 8 43.34 31.90 9.17
C ILE A 8 42.68 30.70 8.45
N CYS A 9 42.88 30.54 7.14
CA CYS A 9 42.34 29.40 6.39
C CYS A 9 43.09 28.06 6.58
N LEU A 10 44.34 28.04 7.04
CA LEU A 10 45.11 26.78 7.18
C LEU A 10 45.09 26.17 8.59
N LYS A 11 44.41 26.79 9.56
CA LYS A 11 44.22 26.23 10.91
C LYS A 11 42.81 25.71 11.19
N MET A 12 41.84 26.00 10.30
CA MET A 12 40.46 25.50 10.43
C MET A 12 40.20 24.20 9.67
N TYR A 13 41.10 23.79 8.76
CA TYR A 13 40.88 22.64 7.87
C TYR A 13 41.38 21.27 8.37
N SER A 14 42.10 21.16 9.50
CA SER A 14 42.63 19.84 9.94
C SER A 14 41.90 19.20 11.13
N LYS A 15 40.96 19.91 11.78
CA LYS A 15 40.16 19.37 12.91
C LYS A 15 38.71 19.06 12.53
N GLY A 16 38.19 19.66 11.45
CA GLY A 16 36.85 19.39 10.94
C GLY A 16 36.72 17.99 10.32
N GLU A 17 37.70 17.57 9.52
CA GLU A 17 37.61 16.29 8.79
C GLU A 17 37.69 15.06 9.68
N LYS A 18 38.49 15.06 10.77
CA LYS A 18 38.50 13.91 11.71
C LYS A 18 37.20 13.77 12.51
N ASN A 19 36.55 14.89 12.84
CA ASN A 19 35.25 14.86 13.52
C ASN A 19 34.09 14.63 12.57
N ILE A 20 34.23 14.99 11.29
CA ILE A 20 33.26 14.66 10.25
C ILE A 20 33.40 13.18 9.90
N ILE A 21 34.60 12.66 9.60
CA ILE A 21 34.83 11.24 9.33
C ILE A 21 34.45 10.35 10.53
N MET A 22 34.77 10.73 11.78
CA MET A 22 34.27 9.97 12.95
C MET A 22 32.77 10.17 13.22
N LYS A 23 32.15 11.27 12.77
CA LYS A 23 30.68 11.39 12.79
C LYS A 23 30.04 10.55 11.69
N THR A 24 30.61 10.50 10.49
CA THR A 24 30.08 9.68 9.39
C THR A 24 30.29 8.19 9.67
N GLU A 25 31.40 7.80 10.30
CA GLU A 25 31.64 6.43 10.75
C GLU A 25 30.75 6.04 11.94
N ARG A 26 30.38 6.97 12.83
CA ARG A 26 29.36 6.74 13.88
C ARG A 26 27.92 6.84 13.40
N PHE A 27 27.65 7.45 12.24
CA PHE A 27 26.33 7.46 11.60
C PHE A 27 26.08 6.21 10.75
N LEU A 28 27.10 5.37 10.54
CA LEU A 28 27.01 4.08 9.84
C LEU A 28 26.87 2.88 10.80
N GLU A 29 26.90 3.11 12.12
CA GLU A 29 26.49 2.11 13.11
C GLU A 29 24.97 2.14 13.26
N GLY A 30 24.27 1.39 12.40
CA GLY A 30 22.92 0.90 12.70
C GLY A 30 21.86 0.98 11.60
N THR A 31 22.18 1.29 10.33
CA THR A 31 21.14 1.23 9.29
C THR A 31 20.77 -0.22 9.01
N MET A 32 19.50 -0.57 9.24
CA MET A 32 18.98 -1.90 8.89
C MET A 32 19.07 -2.09 7.38
N ASP A 33 20.00 -2.92 6.90
CA ASP A 33 20.18 -3.17 5.45
C ASP A 33 19.10 -4.08 4.86
N LYS A 34 18.53 -4.98 5.68
CA LYS A 34 17.49 -5.93 5.29
C LYS A 34 16.42 -6.04 6.37
N LEU A 35 15.17 -6.00 5.93
CA LEU A 35 14.00 -6.33 6.73
C LEU A 35 13.58 -7.76 6.40
N ARG A 36 13.53 -8.64 7.41
CA ARG A 36 13.11 -10.03 7.28
C ARG A 36 12.03 -10.38 8.27
N TRP A 37 11.07 -11.18 7.84
CA TRP A 37 9.99 -11.63 8.70
C TRP A 37 9.54 -13.05 8.39
N ILE A 38 8.92 -13.66 9.39
CA ILE A 38 8.17 -14.90 9.25
C ILE A 38 6.69 -14.58 9.41
N HIS A 39 5.85 -15.16 8.57
CA HIS A 39 4.40 -15.02 8.64
C HIS A 39 3.74 -16.40 8.69
N LEU A 40 3.05 -16.62 9.80
CA LEU A 40 2.22 -17.78 10.10
C LEU A 40 0.76 -17.34 10.16
N SER A 41 -0.15 -18.25 9.88
CA SER A 41 -1.58 -18.02 10.03
C SER A 41 -2.30 -19.32 10.37
N ASP A 42 -3.55 -19.21 10.84
CA ASP A 42 -4.48 -20.34 10.91
C ASP A 42 -3.85 -21.53 11.66
N ILE A 43 -3.26 -21.24 12.83
CA ILE A 43 -2.53 -22.21 13.65
C ILE A 43 -3.44 -23.36 14.05
N HIS A 44 -4.72 -23.06 14.33
CA HIS A 44 -5.77 -24.01 14.65
C HIS A 44 -5.30 -25.06 15.67
N PHE A 45 -4.81 -24.60 16.82
CA PHE A 45 -4.30 -25.46 17.88
C PHE A 45 -5.46 -26.13 18.62
N SER A 46 -5.48 -27.46 18.63
CA SER A 46 -6.53 -28.25 19.31
C SER A 46 -6.14 -28.64 20.74
N GLY A 47 -4.84 -28.79 21.01
CA GLY A 47 -4.29 -29.24 22.30
C GLY A 47 -3.91 -30.73 22.29
N ASP A 48 -4.65 -31.56 21.56
CA ASP A 48 -4.42 -33.00 21.40
C ASP A 48 -4.28 -33.33 19.92
N GLU A 49 -3.13 -32.91 19.38
CA GLU A 49 -2.83 -33.07 17.96
C GLU A 49 -2.54 -34.54 17.62
N ASP A 50 -2.98 -34.95 16.44
CA ASP A 50 -2.62 -36.23 15.86
C ASP A 50 -1.16 -36.23 15.41
N TYR A 51 -0.73 -37.39 14.89
CA TYR A 51 0.62 -37.57 14.39
C TYR A 51 0.97 -36.57 13.28
N GLU A 52 0.09 -36.36 12.30
CA GLU A 52 0.37 -35.54 11.13
C GLU A 52 0.58 -34.07 11.51
N VAL A 53 -0.30 -33.51 12.34
CA VAL A 53 -0.18 -32.12 12.81
C VAL A 53 1.04 -31.96 13.73
N THR A 54 1.30 -32.92 14.61
CA THR A 54 2.49 -32.90 15.48
C THR A 54 3.77 -32.94 14.66
N ARG A 55 3.88 -33.89 13.72
CA ARG A 55 5.03 -34.06 12.83
C ARG A 55 5.30 -32.81 12.00
N MET A 56 4.26 -32.20 11.45
CA MET A 56 4.36 -30.96 10.68
C MET A 56 4.86 -29.79 11.53
N ARG A 57 4.32 -29.60 12.74
CA ARG A 57 4.74 -28.53 13.67
C ARG A 57 6.15 -28.73 14.21
N ASP A 58 6.56 -29.94 14.54
CA ASP A 58 7.96 -30.20 14.92
C ASP A 58 8.89 -29.87 13.74
N SER A 59 8.51 -30.26 12.53
CA SER A 59 9.28 -29.96 11.32
C SER A 59 9.32 -28.48 10.97
N ILE A 60 8.30 -27.67 11.35
CA ILE A 60 8.34 -26.21 11.16
C ILE A 60 9.47 -25.59 11.97
N ALA A 61 9.69 -26.07 13.20
CA ALA A 61 10.74 -25.56 14.07
C ALA A 61 12.13 -25.82 13.45
N ASP A 62 12.35 -27.01 12.91
CA ASP A 62 13.61 -27.36 12.27
C ASP A 62 13.83 -26.60 10.96
N LYS A 63 12.79 -26.45 10.13
CA LYS A 63 12.88 -25.63 8.92
C LYS A 63 13.11 -24.16 9.26
N LEU A 64 12.47 -23.60 10.29
CA LEU A 64 12.73 -22.23 10.71
C LEU A 64 14.18 -22.06 11.17
N LYS A 65 14.74 -22.97 11.97
CA LYS A 65 16.16 -22.91 12.37
C LYS A 65 17.10 -22.87 11.16
N GLU A 66 16.85 -23.73 10.16
CA GLU A 66 17.61 -23.75 8.89
C GLU A 66 17.51 -22.39 8.16
N LEU A 67 16.31 -21.81 8.09
CA LEU A 67 16.06 -20.57 7.34
C LEU A 67 16.57 -19.31 8.05
N THR A 68 16.60 -19.32 9.38
CA THR A 68 17.03 -18.17 10.20
C THR A 68 18.51 -18.22 10.56
N GLU A 69 19.22 -19.33 10.30
CA GLU A 69 20.65 -19.46 10.58
C GLU A 69 21.47 -18.35 9.90
N GLY A 70 22.24 -17.62 10.71
CA GLY A 70 23.07 -16.50 10.23
C GLY A 70 22.28 -15.28 9.72
N LYS A 71 20.95 -15.24 9.89
CA LYS A 71 20.09 -14.13 9.48
C LYS A 71 19.47 -13.44 10.69
N ILE A 72 19.36 -12.12 10.62
CA ILE A 72 18.54 -11.34 11.56
C ILE A 72 17.10 -11.36 11.05
N ILE A 73 16.19 -11.89 11.86
CA ILE A 73 14.74 -11.78 11.67
C ILE A 73 14.25 -10.59 12.49
N ASN A 74 13.55 -9.67 11.84
CA ASN A 74 13.15 -8.41 12.48
C ASN A 74 11.83 -8.56 13.22
N PHE A 75 10.90 -9.35 12.68
CA PHE A 75 9.61 -9.61 13.31
C PHE A 75 8.98 -10.93 12.85
N VAL A 76 7.99 -11.38 13.62
CA VAL A 76 7.13 -12.52 13.28
C VAL A 76 5.68 -12.06 13.28
N VAL A 77 4.88 -12.50 12.31
CA VAL A 77 3.44 -12.27 12.23
C VAL A 77 2.70 -13.59 12.43
N VAL A 78 1.65 -13.56 13.26
CA VAL A 78 0.63 -14.61 13.35
C VAL A 78 -0.72 -13.98 13.05
N SER A 79 -1.24 -14.21 11.83
CA SER A 79 -2.45 -13.56 11.33
C SER A 79 -3.75 -14.28 11.69
N GLY A 80 -3.92 -14.65 12.96
CA GLY A 80 -5.19 -15.15 13.49
C GLY A 80 -5.39 -16.66 13.47
N ASP A 81 -6.57 -17.06 13.97
CA ASP A 81 -7.03 -18.43 14.13
C ASP A 81 -6.05 -19.30 14.92
N LEU A 82 -5.79 -18.88 16.16
CA LEU A 82 -4.81 -19.54 17.03
C LEU A 82 -5.29 -20.90 17.52
N VAL A 83 -6.59 -21.03 17.78
CA VAL A 83 -7.20 -22.24 18.35
C VAL A 83 -8.19 -22.85 17.37
N TYR A 84 -8.19 -24.18 17.29
CA TYR A 84 -9.18 -24.91 16.50
C TYR A 84 -10.59 -24.75 17.12
N GLN A 85 -11.63 -25.14 16.38
CA GLN A 85 -12.98 -25.17 16.92
C GLN A 85 -13.04 -26.05 18.18
N ASN A 86 -13.49 -25.48 19.30
CA ASN A 86 -13.49 -26.08 20.64
C ASN A 86 -12.10 -26.31 21.28
N GLY A 87 -11.02 -25.88 20.64
CA GLY A 87 -9.68 -25.87 21.21
C GLY A 87 -9.57 -24.91 22.41
N SER A 88 -8.46 -25.05 23.15
CA SER A 88 -8.20 -24.23 24.33
C SER A 88 -6.89 -23.47 24.20
N TYR A 89 -6.88 -22.22 24.68
CA TYR A 89 -5.66 -21.41 24.83
C TYR A 89 -4.82 -21.94 25.99
N ASP A 90 -4.14 -23.06 25.75
CA ASP A 90 -3.42 -23.81 26.75
C ASP A 90 -1.91 -23.50 26.77
N ALA A 91 -1.19 -24.24 27.61
CA ALA A 91 0.26 -24.11 27.74
C ALA A 91 1.01 -24.66 26.51
N LYS A 92 0.42 -25.57 25.73
CA LYS A 92 1.05 -26.15 24.53
C LYS A 92 1.07 -25.13 23.41
N LEU A 93 -0.05 -24.45 23.15
CA LEU A 93 -0.12 -23.33 22.20
C LEU A 93 0.87 -22.23 22.60
N LYS A 94 0.91 -21.85 23.88
CA LYS A 94 1.87 -20.85 24.35
C LYS A 94 3.31 -21.27 24.07
N LYS A 95 3.68 -22.52 24.39
CA LYS A 95 5.03 -23.06 24.13
C LYS A 95 5.38 -23.07 22.64
N PHE A 96 4.42 -23.36 21.76
CA PHE A 96 4.62 -23.30 20.31
C PHE A 96 4.93 -21.87 19.84
N ILE A 97 4.16 -20.87 20.32
CA ILE A 97 4.44 -19.47 19.97
C ILE A 97 5.80 -19.02 20.52
N GLU A 98 6.11 -19.37 21.78
CA GLU A 98 7.41 -19.06 22.40
C GLU A 98 8.58 -19.75 21.69
N SER A 99 8.40 -20.97 21.16
CA SER A 99 9.45 -21.64 20.40
C SER A 99 9.73 -20.94 19.07
N VAL A 100 8.70 -20.43 18.38
CA VAL A 100 8.86 -19.62 17.17
C VAL A 100 9.61 -18.32 17.48
N GLU A 101 9.25 -17.61 18.56
CA GLU A 101 9.97 -16.41 19.01
C GLU A 101 11.46 -16.70 19.27
N GLN A 102 11.74 -17.80 19.98
CA GLN A 102 13.11 -18.22 20.33
C GLN A 102 13.93 -18.60 19.09
N ILE A 103 13.37 -19.38 18.17
CA ILE A 103 14.06 -19.82 16.94
C ILE A 103 14.34 -18.63 16.01
N CYS A 104 13.39 -17.70 15.91
CA CYS A 104 13.58 -16.48 15.12
C CYS A 104 14.43 -15.43 15.85
N ASN A 105 14.74 -15.64 17.13
CA ASN A 105 15.44 -14.70 18.00
C ASN A 105 14.80 -13.29 17.98
N VAL A 106 13.46 -13.23 18.05
CA VAL A 106 12.70 -11.98 18.11
C VAL A 106 12.22 -11.71 19.54
N SER A 107 12.16 -10.44 19.93
CA SER A 107 11.52 -10.06 21.20
C SER A 107 9.99 -10.19 21.10
N SER A 108 9.33 -10.32 22.24
CA SER A 108 7.86 -10.34 22.27
C SER A 108 7.24 -9.05 21.73
N ASP A 109 7.94 -7.91 21.75
CA ASP A 109 7.45 -6.68 21.11
C ASP A 109 7.47 -6.76 19.57
N ASN A 110 8.27 -7.65 18.98
CA ASN A 110 8.38 -7.86 17.54
C ASN A 110 7.67 -9.15 17.08
N LEU A 111 6.86 -9.76 17.94
CA LEU A 111 5.88 -10.76 17.53
C LEU A 111 4.51 -10.06 17.40
N PHE A 112 3.93 -10.05 16.22
CA PHE A 112 2.66 -9.39 15.94
C PHE A 112 1.56 -10.44 15.76
N ILE A 113 0.59 -10.46 16.67
CA ILE A 113 -0.53 -11.41 16.64
C ILE A 113 -1.82 -10.61 16.53
N VAL A 114 -2.64 -10.93 15.53
CA VAL A 114 -4.03 -10.46 15.40
C VAL A 114 -4.98 -11.64 15.56
N PRO A 115 -6.22 -11.46 16.03
CA PRO A 115 -7.17 -12.57 16.14
C PRO A 115 -7.87 -12.87 14.81
N GLY A 116 -8.28 -14.13 14.64
CA GLY A 116 -9.16 -14.59 13.57
C GLY A 116 -10.59 -14.90 14.04
N ASN A 117 -11.43 -15.40 13.13
CA ASN A 117 -12.84 -15.69 13.40
C ASN A 117 -13.07 -16.96 14.23
N HIS A 118 -12.03 -17.76 14.50
CA HIS A 118 -12.05 -18.86 15.47
C HIS A 118 -11.57 -18.42 16.87
N ASP A 119 -10.97 -17.23 16.99
CA ASP A 119 -10.52 -16.67 18.28
C ASP A 119 -11.64 -15.98 19.10
N ILE A 120 -12.86 -15.95 18.55
CA ILE A 120 -14.05 -15.35 19.15
C ILE A 120 -15.00 -16.40 19.76
N LYS A 121 -15.64 -16.04 20.87
CA LYS A 121 -16.76 -16.81 21.40
C LYS A 121 -18.03 -16.58 20.57
N ARG A 122 -18.28 -17.42 19.57
CA ARG A 122 -19.56 -17.43 18.84
C ARG A 122 -20.72 -17.77 19.78
N ASN A 123 -21.77 -16.95 19.76
CA ASN A 123 -22.97 -17.12 20.59
C ASN A 123 -24.17 -16.38 19.97
N GLN A 124 -25.39 -16.75 20.38
CA GLN A 124 -26.62 -16.18 19.82
C GLN A 124 -26.71 -14.65 19.97
N ALA A 125 -26.24 -14.09 21.09
CA ALA A 125 -26.27 -12.65 21.30
C ALA A 125 -25.36 -11.91 20.31
N ARG A 126 -24.18 -12.48 20.02
CA ARG A 126 -23.29 -11.98 18.96
C ARG A 126 -23.97 -12.04 17.60
N THR A 127 -24.58 -13.17 17.23
CA THR A 127 -25.26 -13.33 15.94
C THR A 127 -26.35 -12.26 15.75
N VAL A 128 -27.22 -12.07 16.74
CA VAL A 128 -28.29 -11.05 16.70
C VAL A 128 -27.71 -9.63 16.56
N LEU A 129 -26.59 -9.35 17.26
CA LEU A 129 -25.92 -8.06 17.16
C LEU A 129 -25.33 -7.82 15.76
N LEU A 130 -24.70 -8.84 15.17
CA LEU A 130 -24.15 -8.78 13.82
C LEU A 130 -25.22 -8.58 12.75
N ASP A 131 -26.39 -9.22 12.89
CA ASP A 131 -27.53 -9.00 11.99
C ASP A 131 -28.02 -7.54 12.03
N GLY A 132 -27.91 -6.88 13.19
CA GLY A 132 -28.15 -5.44 13.32
C GLY A 132 -27.08 -4.59 12.67
N ILE A 133 -25.80 -4.93 12.88
CA ILE A 133 -24.63 -4.21 12.36
C ILE A 133 -24.56 -4.24 10.83
N ARG A 134 -24.97 -5.34 10.21
CA ARG A 134 -24.94 -5.54 8.75
C ARG A 134 -25.99 -4.73 7.99
N LYS A 135 -26.89 -4.04 8.68
CA LYS A 135 -27.86 -3.14 8.05
C LYS A 135 -27.16 -1.85 7.59
N GLU A 136 -27.67 -1.26 6.53
CA GLU A 136 -27.13 -0.01 5.99
C GLU A 136 -27.06 1.10 7.05
N ASN A 137 -25.99 1.89 7.02
CA ASN A 137 -25.76 3.05 7.89
C ASN A 137 -25.67 2.75 9.40
N PHE A 138 -25.37 1.51 9.80
CA PHE A 138 -25.08 1.22 11.20
C PHE A 138 -23.92 2.07 11.72
N LYS A 139 -24.07 2.65 12.92
CA LYS A 139 -23.03 3.41 13.62
C LYS A 139 -22.67 2.67 14.89
N PHE A 140 -21.38 2.41 15.08
CA PHE A 140 -20.90 1.80 16.31
C PHE A 140 -20.99 2.79 17.46
N GLU A 141 -21.77 2.42 18.47
CA GLU A 141 -21.75 3.08 19.76
C GLU A 141 -20.76 2.37 20.69
N LYS A 142 -20.26 3.09 21.69
CA LYS A 142 -19.30 2.56 22.68
C LYS A 142 -19.78 1.24 23.29
N ASN A 143 -21.06 1.15 23.68
CA ASN A 143 -21.64 -0.06 24.26
C ASN A 143 -21.66 -1.24 23.28
N THR A 144 -21.88 -0.99 21.98
CA THR A 144 -21.82 -2.02 20.93
C THR A 144 -20.40 -2.57 20.82
N VAL A 145 -19.41 -1.69 20.79
CA VAL A 145 -18.00 -2.06 20.71
C VAL A 145 -17.59 -2.91 21.92
N GLU A 146 -17.87 -2.42 23.13
CA GLU A 146 -17.58 -3.13 24.38
C GLU A 146 -18.26 -4.51 24.43
N GLN A 147 -19.46 -4.65 23.84
CA GLN A 147 -20.17 -5.92 23.81
C GLN A 147 -19.53 -6.93 22.87
N LEU A 148 -19.09 -6.51 21.68
CA LEU A 148 -18.36 -7.38 20.73
C LEU A 148 -16.98 -7.77 21.26
N GLU A 149 -16.29 -6.86 21.94
CA GLU A 149 -14.96 -7.10 22.50
C GLU A 149 -14.94 -8.17 23.60
N LYS A 150 -16.03 -8.33 24.36
CA LYS A 150 -16.15 -9.38 25.39
C LYS A 150 -15.98 -10.79 24.81
N ASP A 151 -16.34 -11.00 23.55
CA ASP A 151 -16.22 -12.31 22.90
C ASP A 151 -14.76 -12.72 22.65
N PHE A 152 -13.82 -11.78 22.69
CA PHE A 152 -12.37 -12.02 22.59
C PHE A 152 -11.70 -12.28 23.94
N LYS A 153 -12.45 -12.42 25.05
CA LYS A 153 -11.87 -12.55 26.40
C LYS A 153 -10.79 -13.64 26.51
N LYS A 154 -11.01 -14.80 25.88
CA LYS A 154 -10.04 -15.91 25.91
C LYS A 154 -8.76 -15.54 25.15
N TYR A 155 -8.89 -15.01 23.93
CA TYR A 155 -7.79 -14.48 23.12
C TYR A 155 -6.98 -13.42 23.87
N LYS A 156 -7.65 -12.38 24.41
CA LYS A 156 -6.98 -11.29 25.16
C LYS A 156 -6.21 -11.84 26.37
N SER A 157 -6.81 -12.77 27.13
CA SER A 157 -6.14 -13.41 28.27
C SER A 157 -4.94 -14.26 27.85
N PHE A 158 -4.97 -14.88 26.67
CA PHE A 158 -3.83 -15.62 26.13
C PHE A 158 -2.71 -14.68 25.69
N LEU A 159 -3.05 -13.63 24.92
CA LEU A 159 -2.09 -12.66 24.42
C LEU A 159 -1.36 -11.96 25.56
N LYS A 160 -2.05 -11.65 26.67
CA LYS A 160 -1.42 -11.14 27.90
C LYS A 160 -0.33 -12.05 28.45
N LYS A 161 -0.51 -13.37 28.39
CA LYS A 161 0.47 -14.36 28.87
C LYS A 161 1.66 -14.52 27.93
N VAL A 162 1.47 -14.30 26.64
CA VAL A 162 2.55 -14.35 25.63
C VAL A 162 3.36 -13.06 25.65
N LYS A 163 2.69 -11.90 25.73
CA LYS A 163 3.30 -10.58 25.66
C LYS A 163 3.73 -9.99 27.00
N PHE A 164 3.29 -10.59 28.10
CA PHE A 164 3.48 -10.05 29.45
C PHE A 164 2.86 -8.65 29.66
N GLN A 165 1.97 -8.20 28.76
CA GLN A 165 1.25 -6.93 28.84
C GLN A 165 -0.19 -7.06 28.33
N ASP A 166 -1.08 -6.19 28.79
CA ASP A 166 -2.45 -6.14 28.29
C ASP A 166 -2.47 -5.56 26.86
N GLU A 167 -2.97 -6.35 25.93
CA GLU A 167 -3.18 -5.94 24.54
C GLU A 167 -4.68 -5.79 24.31
N ASP A 168 -5.15 -4.55 24.35
CA ASP A 168 -6.55 -4.22 24.10
C ASP A 168 -6.65 -3.19 22.99
N TYR A 169 -6.90 -3.67 21.77
CA TYR A 169 -7.04 -2.83 20.60
C TYR A 169 -7.96 -3.49 19.57
N LEU A 170 -8.69 -2.64 18.84
CA LEU A 170 -9.36 -3.01 17.60
C LEU A 170 -8.42 -2.78 16.40
N TYR A 171 -7.75 -1.62 16.41
CA TYR A 171 -6.71 -1.23 15.46
C TYR A 171 -5.54 -0.63 16.24
N LYS A 172 -4.30 -0.98 15.87
CA LYS A 172 -3.09 -0.50 16.57
C LYS A 172 -1.98 -0.24 15.56
N LEU A 173 -1.24 0.85 15.75
CA LEU A 173 -0.04 1.14 15.01
C LEU A 173 1.18 0.88 15.89
N GLU A 174 2.06 -0.02 15.46
CA GLU A 174 3.33 -0.33 16.09
C GLU A 174 4.47 0.28 15.27
N LYS A 175 5.18 1.26 15.84
CA LYS A 175 6.28 1.96 15.16
C LYS A 175 7.62 1.33 15.50
N ARG A 176 8.47 1.12 14.50
CA ARG A 176 9.85 0.64 14.64
C ARG A 176 10.77 1.50 13.80
N GLU A 177 12.08 1.34 13.99
CA GLU A 177 13.04 2.00 13.13
C GLU A 177 13.00 1.40 11.72
N GLY A 178 12.66 2.23 10.72
CA GLY A 178 12.59 1.85 9.30
C GLY A 178 11.31 1.14 8.85
N TYR A 179 10.44 0.69 9.76
CA TYR A 179 9.17 0.05 9.41
C TYR A 179 8.09 0.25 10.47
N ASN A 180 6.82 0.14 10.08
CA ASN A 180 5.66 0.23 10.94
C ASN A 180 4.69 -0.93 10.65
N ILE A 181 4.02 -1.44 11.68
CA ILE A 181 3.01 -2.49 11.56
C ILE A 181 1.65 -1.93 11.99
N PHE A 182 0.68 -1.94 11.07
CA PHE A 182 -0.70 -1.57 11.33
C PHE A 182 -1.54 -2.83 11.54
N LEU A 183 -1.87 -3.12 12.80
CA LEU A 183 -2.60 -4.31 13.23
C LEU A 183 -4.10 -4.07 13.18
N MET A 184 -4.82 -4.96 12.51
CA MET A 184 -6.27 -4.90 12.34
C MET A 184 -6.92 -6.17 12.90
N ASN A 185 -7.75 -6.02 13.93
CA ASN A 185 -8.68 -7.09 14.31
C ASN A 185 -9.86 -7.11 13.31
N THR A 186 -9.61 -7.76 12.17
CA THR A 186 -10.62 -7.98 11.12
C THR A 186 -11.76 -8.90 11.56
N ALA A 187 -11.57 -9.71 12.61
CA ALA A 187 -12.59 -10.61 13.15
C ALA A 187 -13.63 -9.92 14.03
N PHE A 188 -13.48 -8.61 14.28
CA PHE A 188 -14.34 -7.85 15.19
C PHE A 188 -15.83 -7.96 14.88
N THR A 189 -16.20 -8.01 13.60
CA THR A 189 -17.58 -8.20 13.12
C THR A 189 -17.80 -9.56 12.44
N ALA A 190 -16.90 -10.52 12.67
CA ALA A 190 -17.07 -11.93 12.31
C ALA A 190 -17.84 -12.67 13.42
N GLY A 191 -18.23 -13.93 13.18
CA GLY A 191 -18.91 -14.79 14.16
C GLY A 191 -20.14 -15.52 13.62
N THR A 192 -20.34 -15.55 12.30
CA THR A 192 -21.41 -16.30 11.65
C THR A 192 -20.87 -17.12 10.49
N ASP A 193 -21.64 -18.08 10.00
CA ASP A 193 -21.23 -18.88 8.83
C ASP A 193 -21.42 -18.13 7.50
N GLN A 194 -21.85 -16.86 7.55
CA GLN A 194 -22.07 -16.00 6.38
C GLN A 194 -21.24 -14.71 6.48
N ASP A 195 -20.04 -14.78 7.06
CA ASP A 195 -19.19 -13.61 7.27
C ASP A 195 -18.57 -13.08 5.96
N GLU A 196 -18.36 -13.94 4.97
CA GLU A 196 -17.78 -13.58 3.68
C GLU A 196 -18.56 -12.44 3.00
N GLY A 197 -17.85 -11.37 2.67
CA GLY A 197 -18.42 -10.15 2.08
C GLY A 197 -19.36 -9.37 3.00
N LYS A 198 -19.45 -9.71 4.29
CA LYS A 198 -20.37 -9.09 5.26
C LYS A 198 -19.69 -8.57 6.53
N LEU A 199 -18.35 -8.57 6.59
CA LEU A 199 -17.65 -7.90 7.68
C LEU A 199 -17.83 -6.39 7.57
N VAL A 200 -18.03 -5.75 8.72
CA VAL A 200 -18.25 -4.29 8.82
C VAL A 200 -17.08 -3.66 9.55
N LEU A 201 -16.53 -2.60 8.97
CA LEU A 201 -15.44 -1.81 9.52
C LEU A 201 -15.96 -0.82 10.56
N GLU A 202 -15.36 -0.79 11.74
CA GLU A 202 -15.55 0.33 12.67
C GLU A 202 -14.72 1.53 12.14
N LYS A 203 -15.38 2.44 11.44
CA LYS A 203 -14.72 3.48 10.62
C LYS A 203 -13.94 4.49 11.46
N ASN A 204 -14.42 4.83 12.67
CA ASN A 204 -13.85 5.93 13.47
C ASN A 204 -12.53 5.52 14.12
N LEU A 205 -12.52 4.39 14.83
CA LEU A 205 -11.35 3.79 15.47
C LEU A 205 -10.32 3.36 14.42
N PHE A 206 -10.76 2.86 13.25
CA PHE A 206 -9.86 2.56 12.14
C PHE A 206 -9.13 3.81 11.69
N TYR A 207 -9.88 4.89 11.41
CA TYR A 207 -9.29 6.15 10.97
C TYR A 207 -8.37 6.77 12.03
N ASP A 208 -8.77 6.73 13.31
CA ASP A 208 -7.98 7.23 14.43
C ASP A 208 -6.64 6.52 14.60
N ALA A 209 -6.60 5.22 14.29
CA ALA A 209 -5.37 4.43 14.34
C ALA A 209 -4.50 4.68 13.09
N ILE A 210 -5.07 4.55 11.88
CA ILE A 210 -4.28 4.61 10.64
C ILE A 210 -3.73 6.00 10.37
N LYS A 211 -4.43 7.08 10.77
CA LYS A 211 -3.94 8.45 10.57
C LYS A 211 -2.63 8.76 11.31
N GLN A 212 -2.22 7.92 12.26
CA GLN A 212 -0.95 8.05 12.97
C GLN A 212 0.28 7.67 12.11
N LEU A 213 0.05 7.06 10.94
CA LEU A 213 1.04 6.86 9.87
C LEU A 213 1.33 8.13 9.09
N LYS A 214 0.55 9.19 9.30
CA LYS A 214 0.87 10.51 8.73
C LYS A 214 2.30 10.89 9.10
N ASP A 215 3.02 11.45 8.12
CA ASP A 215 4.41 11.88 8.25
C ASP A 215 5.41 10.73 8.51
N GLN A 216 5.03 9.47 8.26
CA GLN A 216 5.92 8.29 8.33
C GLN A 216 6.34 7.82 6.93
N GLU A 217 6.62 8.76 6.02
CA GLU A 217 6.84 8.48 4.59
C GLU A 217 8.13 7.70 4.32
N CYS A 218 9.14 7.81 5.17
CA CYS A 218 10.41 7.10 5.02
C CYS A 218 10.38 5.65 5.52
N SER A 219 9.36 5.26 6.30
CA SER A 219 9.22 3.92 6.88
C SER A 219 8.35 3.04 6.00
N ILE A 220 8.68 1.75 5.94
CA ILE A 220 7.84 0.74 5.28
C ILE A 220 6.62 0.49 6.17
N ASN A 221 5.41 0.62 5.64
CA ASN A 221 4.18 0.44 6.41
C ASN A 221 3.48 -0.85 6.00
N ILE A 222 3.30 -1.77 6.94
CA ILE A 222 2.76 -3.10 6.67
C ILE A 222 1.45 -3.22 7.43
N ALA A 223 0.36 -3.52 6.73
CA ALA A 223 -0.90 -3.83 7.40
C ALA A 223 -1.00 -5.34 7.66
N VAL A 224 -1.59 -5.72 8.78
CA VAL A 224 -1.79 -7.12 9.18
C VAL A 224 -3.22 -7.31 9.67
N GLY A 225 -3.91 -8.31 9.13
CA GLY A 225 -5.20 -8.76 9.63
C GLY A 225 -5.37 -10.25 9.39
N HIS A 226 -6.51 -10.81 9.75
CA HIS A 226 -6.80 -12.23 9.50
C HIS A 226 -7.53 -12.41 8.17
N HIS A 227 -8.62 -11.68 7.97
CA HIS A 227 -9.43 -11.79 6.76
C HIS A 227 -8.85 -10.96 5.62
N PRO A 228 -8.82 -11.48 4.38
CA PRO A 228 -8.60 -10.65 3.20
C PRO A 228 -9.67 -9.55 3.10
N ILE A 229 -9.34 -8.45 2.41
CA ILE A 229 -10.22 -7.27 2.40
C ILE A 229 -11.56 -7.55 1.71
N ASP A 230 -11.61 -8.51 0.77
CA ASP A 230 -12.84 -8.94 0.10
C ASP A 230 -13.92 -9.51 1.05
N CYS A 231 -13.54 -9.89 2.27
CA CYS A 231 -14.46 -10.37 3.30
C CYS A 231 -15.32 -9.23 3.90
N PHE A 232 -14.94 -7.97 3.70
CA PHE A 232 -15.72 -6.81 4.14
C PHE A 232 -16.86 -6.47 3.16
N LEU A 233 -17.88 -5.75 3.64
CA LEU A 233 -18.86 -5.11 2.76
C LEU A 233 -18.14 -4.21 1.75
N LYS A 234 -18.60 -4.20 0.48
CA LYS A 234 -17.96 -3.44 -0.61
C LYS A 234 -17.66 -1.98 -0.26
N GLU A 235 -18.62 -1.28 0.35
CA GLU A 235 -18.43 0.10 0.80
C GLU A 235 -17.32 0.28 1.85
N ASN A 236 -17.01 -0.76 2.63
CA ASN A 236 -15.94 -0.75 3.62
C ASN A 236 -14.60 -1.14 2.99
N GLN A 237 -14.60 -2.05 2.02
CA GLN A 237 -13.41 -2.35 1.21
C GLN A 237 -12.84 -1.06 0.60
N GLU A 238 -13.70 -0.26 -0.04
CA GLU A 238 -13.31 1.03 -0.62
C GLU A 238 -12.71 1.99 0.42
N LYS A 239 -13.26 2.05 1.64
CA LYS A 239 -12.69 2.87 2.71
C LYS A 239 -11.34 2.36 3.20
N ILE A 240 -11.16 1.04 3.32
CA ILE A 240 -9.88 0.44 3.72
C ILE A 240 -8.82 0.76 2.68
N TRP A 241 -9.09 0.51 1.40
CA TRP A 241 -8.14 0.75 0.31
C TRP A 241 -7.77 2.22 0.14
N ASN A 242 -8.74 3.13 0.21
CA ASN A 242 -8.46 4.57 0.17
C ASN A 242 -7.52 4.99 1.30
N ASN A 243 -7.75 4.53 2.54
CA ASN A 243 -6.87 4.86 3.66
C ASN A 243 -5.52 4.15 3.56
N PHE A 244 -5.47 2.91 3.05
CA PHE A 244 -4.20 2.23 2.79
C PHE A 244 -3.36 3.01 1.78
N ASN A 245 -3.99 3.58 0.76
CA ASN A 245 -3.31 4.47 -0.18
C ASN A 245 -2.84 5.76 0.50
N ASP A 246 -3.76 6.53 1.10
CA ASP A 246 -3.50 7.85 1.68
C ASP A 246 -2.45 7.82 2.81
N TYR A 247 -2.38 6.71 3.53
CA TYR A 247 -1.43 6.49 4.63
C TYR A 247 -0.31 5.52 4.27
N ASN A 248 -0.07 5.30 2.97
CA ASN A 248 1.14 4.65 2.46
C ASN A 248 1.39 3.23 2.98
N ILE A 249 0.36 2.39 3.16
CA ILE A 249 0.49 0.95 3.42
C ILE A 249 1.12 0.26 2.20
N ASP A 250 2.33 -0.25 2.32
CA ASP A 250 3.07 -0.85 1.21
C ASP A 250 2.54 -2.24 0.82
N PHE A 251 2.14 -3.04 1.79
CA PHE A 251 1.52 -4.35 1.55
C PHE A 251 0.71 -4.82 2.76
N TYR A 252 -0.19 -5.77 2.50
CA TYR A 252 -1.09 -6.36 3.48
C TYR A 252 -0.78 -7.85 3.68
N LEU A 253 -0.70 -8.29 4.93
CA LEU A 253 -0.51 -9.70 5.31
C LEU A 253 -1.79 -10.24 5.96
N CYS A 254 -2.29 -11.37 5.46
CA CYS A 254 -3.50 -12.03 5.97
C CYS A 254 -3.49 -13.56 5.87
N GLY A 255 -4.60 -14.22 6.25
CA GLY A 255 -4.81 -15.67 6.18
C GLY A 255 -6.26 -16.05 5.84
N HIS A 256 -6.92 -16.82 6.72
CA HIS A 256 -8.36 -17.17 6.71
C HIS A 256 -8.80 -18.20 5.66
N GLN A 257 -8.37 -18.06 4.40
CA GLN A 257 -8.83 -18.92 3.30
C GLN A 257 -8.14 -20.30 3.28
N HIS A 258 -7.25 -20.58 4.24
CA HIS A 258 -6.47 -21.81 4.39
C HIS A 258 -5.63 -22.20 3.17
N LYS A 259 -5.41 -21.27 2.23
CA LYS A 259 -4.64 -21.45 1.00
C LYS A 259 -3.70 -20.27 0.82
N GLY A 260 -2.46 -20.55 0.44
CA GLY A 260 -1.52 -19.51 0.06
C GLY A 260 -1.99 -18.79 -1.21
N ALA A 261 -2.07 -17.47 -1.17
CA ALA A 261 -2.50 -16.66 -2.30
C ALA A 261 -1.82 -15.28 -2.32
N TYR A 262 -1.94 -14.61 -3.45
CA TYR A 262 -1.63 -13.19 -3.56
C TYR A 262 -2.71 -12.48 -4.37
N SER A 263 -2.95 -11.22 -4.06
CA SER A 263 -3.81 -10.34 -4.85
C SER A 263 -3.25 -8.93 -4.89
N TYR A 264 -3.74 -8.13 -5.83
CA TYR A 264 -3.35 -6.73 -5.98
C TYR A 264 -4.62 -5.91 -6.11
N ASP A 265 -4.76 -4.87 -5.28
CA ASP A 265 -5.75 -3.84 -5.55
C ASP A 265 -5.15 -2.81 -6.54
N LEU A 266 -5.87 -2.56 -7.63
CA LEU A 266 -5.50 -1.58 -8.67
C LEU A 266 -6.34 -0.30 -8.59
N ASN A 267 -7.40 -0.28 -7.78
CA ASN A 267 -8.36 0.82 -7.68
C ASN A 267 -7.90 1.89 -6.69
N ALA A 268 -6.95 1.56 -5.81
CA ALA A 268 -6.43 2.45 -4.77
C ALA A 268 -5.44 3.51 -5.28
N GLY A 269 -5.27 3.71 -6.58
CA GLY A 269 -4.34 4.70 -7.16
C GLY A 269 -2.86 4.30 -7.16
N ARG A 270 -2.50 3.22 -6.45
CA ARG A 270 -1.21 2.52 -6.55
C ARG A 270 -1.39 1.03 -6.26
N ILE A 271 -0.41 0.21 -6.65
CA ILE A 271 -0.47 -1.24 -6.40
C ILE A 271 -0.17 -1.51 -4.92
N ILE A 272 -1.14 -2.09 -4.20
CA ILE A 272 -0.95 -2.59 -2.83
C ILE A 272 -1.15 -4.11 -2.83
N PRO A 273 -0.06 -4.89 -2.81
CA PRO A 273 -0.18 -6.34 -2.77
C PRO A 273 -0.72 -6.83 -1.42
N THR A 274 -1.57 -7.84 -1.49
CA THR A 274 -1.96 -8.67 -0.36
C THR A 274 -1.26 -10.02 -0.48
N TYR A 275 -0.64 -10.47 0.59
CA TYR A 275 -0.04 -11.80 0.71
C TYR A 275 -0.80 -12.60 1.76
N GLN A 276 -1.48 -13.63 1.28
CA GLN A 276 -2.29 -14.50 2.09
C GLN A 276 -1.50 -15.75 2.42
N CYS A 277 -1.25 -15.98 3.70
CA CYS A 277 -0.69 -17.22 4.20
C CYS A 277 -1.75 -18.32 4.20
N GLY A 278 -1.36 -19.54 3.82
CA GLY A 278 -2.18 -20.73 4.00
C GLY A 278 -2.25 -21.19 5.45
N SER A 279 -2.72 -22.43 5.64
CA SER A 279 -3.02 -22.99 6.97
C SER A 279 -1.76 -23.34 7.78
N GLY A 280 -1.83 -23.16 9.09
CA GLY A 280 -0.87 -23.69 10.08
C GLY A 280 -1.24 -25.07 10.62
N ARG A 281 -2.23 -25.74 10.00
CA ARG A 281 -2.74 -27.07 10.38
C ARG A 281 -3.01 -27.93 9.13
N VAL A 282 -2.59 -29.19 9.18
CA VAL A 282 -2.93 -30.22 8.18
C VAL A 282 -4.43 -30.47 8.21
N ASP A 283 -5.07 -30.33 7.04
CA ASP A 283 -6.49 -30.56 6.81
C ASP A 283 -6.70 -30.87 5.31
N ASP A 284 -7.77 -31.59 4.98
CA ASP A 284 -8.02 -32.18 3.64
C ASP A 284 -8.16 -31.13 2.52
N TYR A 285 -8.52 -29.89 2.88
CA TYR A 285 -8.77 -28.80 1.93
C TYR A 285 -7.69 -27.71 1.95
N ALA A 286 -6.79 -27.74 2.94
CA ALA A 286 -5.88 -26.66 3.22
C ALA A 286 -4.53 -26.82 2.50
N THR A 287 -3.97 -25.71 2.03
CA THR A 287 -2.55 -25.66 1.70
C THR A 287 -1.81 -25.25 2.96
N VAL A 288 -1.16 -26.21 3.62
CA VAL A 288 -0.36 -25.93 4.82
C VAL A 288 0.90 -25.18 4.41
N THR A 289 1.01 -23.92 4.81
CA THR A 289 2.13 -23.06 4.41
C THR A 289 2.51 -22.07 5.50
N PHE A 290 3.78 -21.68 5.51
CA PHE A 290 4.22 -20.41 6.12
C PHE A 290 5.01 -19.59 5.11
N LEU A 291 5.14 -18.28 5.37
CA LEU A 291 5.85 -17.37 4.48
C LEU A 291 7.11 -16.83 5.16
N MET A 292 8.20 -16.71 4.40
CA MET A 292 9.37 -15.91 4.77
C MET A 292 9.47 -14.71 3.82
N GLY A 293 9.48 -13.51 4.38
CA GLY A 293 9.73 -12.29 3.62
C GLY A 293 11.14 -11.78 3.83
N GLU A 294 11.75 -11.29 2.76
CA GLU A 294 13.02 -10.55 2.80
C GLU A 294 12.91 -9.31 1.91
N LEU A 295 13.29 -8.15 2.45
CA LEU A 295 13.26 -6.87 1.74
C LEU A 295 14.56 -6.13 1.99
N ASP A 296 15.22 -5.72 0.92
CA ASP A 296 16.40 -4.86 0.99
C ASP A 296 15.96 -3.42 1.25
N MET A 297 16.49 -2.84 2.33
CA MET A 297 16.03 -1.54 2.82
C MET A 297 16.56 -0.36 2.00
N ASN A 298 17.58 -0.59 1.17
CA ASN A 298 18.19 0.42 0.31
C ASN A 298 17.49 0.47 -1.05
N THR A 299 17.31 -0.70 -1.67
CA THR A 299 16.68 -0.83 -2.99
C THR A 299 15.15 -0.93 -2.91
N LYS A 300 14.60 -1.26 -1.74
CA LYS A 300 13.15 -1.46 -1.49
C LYS A 300 12.55 -2.54 -2.40
N ARG A 301 13.39 -3.52 -2.74
CA ARG A 301 13.04 -4.72 -3.48
C ARG A 301 13.32 -5.94 -2.63
N GLY A 302 12.55 -6.99 -2.84
CA GLY A 302 12.53 -8.13 -1.96
C GLY A 302 11.75 -9.29 -2.54
N LYS A 303 11.41 -10.23 -1.68
CA LYS A 303 10.62 -11.39 -2.03
C LYS A 303 9.88 -11.97 -0.85
N ILE A 304 8.81 -12.71 -1.15
CA ILE A 304 8.15 -13.65 -0.25
C ILE A 304 8.38 -15.05 -0.80
N THR A 305 8.97 -15.90 0.04
CA THR A 305 9.17 -17.32 -0.24
C THR A 305 8.16 -18.11 0.61
N PRO A 306 7.09 -18.65 0.00
CA PRO A 306 6.21 -19.60 0.67
C PRO A 306 6.89 -20.96 0.83
N TYR A 307 6.65 -21.60 1.97
CA TYR A 307 7.05 -22.98 2.24
C TYR A 307 5.80 -23.81 2.50
N LYS A 308 5.57 -24.82 1.65
CA LYS A 308 4.46 -25.77 1.74
C LYS A 308 4.89 -27.04 2.43
N TRP A 309 4.02 -27.56 3.30
CA TRP A 309 4.16 -28.91 3.84
C TRP A 309 3.71 -29.94 2.80
N LEU A 310 4.59 -30.87 2.47
CA LEU A 310 4.28 -32.02 1.64
C LEU A 310 3.91 -33.19 2.54
N VAL A 311 2.61 -33.50 2.63
CA VAL A 311 2.07 -34.46 3.60
C VAL A 311 2.68 -35.86 3.40
N ASN A 312 2.77 -36.35 2.16
CA ASN A 312 3.26 -37.70 1.87
C ASN A 312 4.78 -37.83 2.08
N GLU A 313 5.52 -36.76 1.79
CA GLU A 313 6.98 -36.71 1.92
C GLU A 313 7.44 -36.25 3.31
N GLU A 314 6.50 -35.82 4.17
CA GLU A 314 6.73 -35.25 5.50
C GLU A 314 7.87 -34.21 5.55
N CYS A 315 7.88 -33.30 4.58
CA CYS A 315 8.89 -32.26 4.50
C CYS A 315 8.36 -30.92 4.01
N TRP A 316 9.09 -29.86 4.33
CA TRP A 316 8.81 -28.50 3.87
C TRP A 316 9.56 -28.23 2.55
N ALA A 317 8.82 -27.82 1.53
CA ALA A 317 9.36 -27.44 0.22
C ALA A 317 8.91 -26.03 -0.15
N ILE A 318 9.67 -25.35 -1.01
CA ILE A 318 9.27 -24.04 -1.53
C ILE A 318 8.01 -24.21 -2.40
N GLY A 319 7.02 -23.34 -2.18
CA GLY A 319 5.74 -23.33 -2.90
C GLY A 319 4.53 -23.24 -1.99
N GLY A 320 3.35 -23.52 -2.53
CA GLY A 320 2.07 -23.44 -1.80
C GLY A 320 1.27 -22.16 -2.04
N ILE A 321 1.75 -21.30 -2.93
CA ILE A 321 0.96 -20.21 -3.50
C ILE A 321 0.77 -20.48 -4.99
N ASP A 322 -0.48 -20.47 -5.44
CA ASP A 322 -0.83 -20.64 -6.85
C ASP A 322 -0.81 -19.29 -7.60
N GLY A 323 -0.44 -19.31 -8.87
CA GLY A 323 -0.51 -18.15 -9.76
C GLY A 323 0.74 -17.95 -10.61
N ARG A 324 0.60 -17.26 -11.74
CA ARG A 324 1.69 -17.08 -12.73
C ARG A 324 2.90 -16.33 -12.18
N LYS A 325 2.72 -15.49 -11.14
CA LYS A 325 3.83 -14.79 -10.49
C LYS A 325 4.59 -15.65 -9.47
N ALA A 326 4.02 -16.77 -9.04
CA ALA A 326 4.61 -17.69 -8.06
C ALA A 326 5.33 -18.88 -8.71
N VAL A 327 5.48 -18.92 -10.04
CA VAL A 327 6.03 -20.08 -10.79
C VAL A 327 7.47 -20.42 -10.37
N SER A 328 8.27 -19.42 -10.01
CA SER A 328 9.63 -19.61 -9.49
C SER A 328 9.67 -20.19 -8.07
N GLY A 329 8.52 -20.29 -7.40
CA GLY A 329 8.42 -20.57 -5.97
C GLY A 329 8.62 -19.35 -5.08
N GLU A 330 8.89 -18.16 -5.64
CA GLU A 330 9.08 -16.90 -4.90
C GLU A 330 8.24 -15.78 -5.53
N LEU A 331 7.65 -14.93 -4.69
CA LEU A 331 6.92 -13.74 -5.12
C LEU A 331 7.82 -12.52 -4.95
N GLU A 332 8.11 -11.80 -6.03
CA GLU A 332 8.89 -10.58 -5.98
C GLU A 332 8.10 -9.44 -5.29
N ILE A 333 8.77 -8.74 -4.38
CA ILE A 333 8.28 -7.49 -3.79
C ILE A 333 9.06 -6.33 -4.40
N THR A 334 8.33 -5.36 -4.94
CA THR A 334 8.88 -4.05 -5.27
C THR A 334 7.98 -2.98 -4.65
N LEU A 335 8.53 -2.18 -3.74
CA LEU A 335 7.76 -1.12 -3.11
C LEU A 335 7.79 0.13 -3.99
N GLU A 336 6.77 0.27 -4.83
CA GLU A 336 6.65 1.34 -5.83
C GLU A 336 6.84 2.74 -5.23
N ARG A 337 6.31 2.96 -4.02
CA ARG A 337 6.42 4.22 -3.26
C ARG A 337 7.86 4.72 -3.10
N PHE A 338 8.82 3.79 -3.04
CA PHE A 338 10.23 4.12 -2.83
C PHE A 338 11.13 3.89 -4.04
N GLN A 339 10.60 3.26 -5.09
CA GLN A 339 11.33 3.25 -6.34
C GLN A 339 11.39 4.70 -6.80
N LYS A 340 12.60 5.21 -7.11
CA LYS A 340 12.68 6.33 -8.04
C LYS A 340 11.91 5.88 -9.26
N SER A 341 10.83 6.57 -9.56
CA SER A 341 9.91 6.11 -10.58
C SER A 341 10.70 5.78 -11.84
N THR A 342 10.44 4.61 -12.41
CA THR A 342 10.57 4.44 -13.87
C THR A 342 9.20 4.62 -14.51
N GLY A 343 8.36 5.45 -13.90
CA GLY A 343 6.98 5.76 -14.28
C GLY A 343 6.33 6.66 -13.24
N PHE A 344 6.41 7.97 -13.49
CA PHE A 344 5.72 9.07 -12.79
C PHE A 344 6.12 9.39 -11.34
N LEU A 345 7.36 9.85 -11.21
CA LEU A 345 7.68 10.99 -10.39
C LEU A 345 6.80 12.13 -10.90
N PHE A 346 5.77 12.50 -10.14
CA PHE A 346 5.59 13.93 -9.89
C PHE A 346 6.76 14.33 -9.00
N GLU A 347 7.93 14.41 -9.62
CA GLU A 347 8.92 15.34 -9.17
C GLU A 347 8.20 16.69 -9.22
N ASP A 348 8.19 17.41 -8.09
CA ASP A 348 8.37 18.86 -8.18
C ASP A 348 9.77 19.11 -8.79
N GLU A 349 10.02 18.56 -9.98
CA GLU A 349 11.08 18.99 -10.87
C GLU A 349 10.53 20.33 -11.31
N GLU A 350 11.14 21.36 -10.74
CA GLU A 350 10.97 22.71 -11.22
C GLU A 350 11.11 22.67 -12.74
N VAL A 351 9.99 22.80 -13.44
CA VAL A 351 9.96 22.75 -14.90
C VAL A 351 10.93 23.81 -15.38
N ASN A 352 11.94 23.38 -16.12
CA ASN A 352 12.87 24.30 -16.74
C ASN A 352 12.10 25.14 -17.76
N GLU A 353 11.86 26.41 -17.43
CA GLU A 353 11.01 27.30 -18.23
C GLU A 353 11.49 27.46 -19.67
N ASP A 354 12.82 27.47 -19.90
CA ASP A 354 13.40 27.55 -21.23
C ASP A 354 13.20 26.26 -22.04
N GLU A 355 13.25 25.10 -21.38
CA GLU A 355 12.95 23.82 -21.99
C GLU A 355 11.47 23.69 -22.33
N PHE A 356 10.60 24.10 -21.41
CA PHE A 356 9.16 24.09 -21.61
C PHE A 356 8.72 25.05 -22.71
N ARG A 357 9.32 26.25 -22.78
CA ARG A 357 9.10 27.20 -23.89
C ARG A 357 9.46 26.56 -25.24
N ARG A 358 10.60 25.88 -25.33
CA ARG A 358 10.99 25.15 -26.56
C ARG A 358 9.99 24.04 -26.90
N PHE A 359 9.56 23.26 -25.91
CA PHE A 359 8.56 22.22 -26.11
C PHE A 359 7.25 22.79 -26.67
N ILE A 360 6.72 23.88 -26.11
CA ILE A 360 5.47 24.49 -26.60
C ILE A 360 5.62 24.93 -28.06
N MET A 361 6.74 25.55 -28.41
CA MET A 361 7.02 25.97 -29.79
C MET A 361 7.09 24.77 -30.74
N GLU A 362 7.81 23.71 -30.37
CA GLU A 362 7.93 22.48 -31.16
C GLU A 362 6.59 21.74 -31.28
N PHE A 363 5.83 21.65 -30.18
CA PHE A 363 4.50 21.05 -30.17
C PHE A 363 3.51 21.82 -31.02
N HIS A 364 3.59 23.14 -30.98
CA HIS A 364 2.80 23.99 -31.85
C HIS A 364 3.16 23.78 -33.34
N GLU A 365 4.44 23.68 -33.70
CA GLU A 365 4.85 23.37 -35.08
C GLU A 365 4.36 22.00 -35.57
N LYS A 366 4.41 20.99 -34.70
CA LYS A 366 4.02 19.61 -35.04
C LYS A 366 2.51 19.38 -35.04
N SER A 367 1.76 20.17 -34.27
CA SER A 367 0.29 20.12 -34.26
C SER A 367 -0.36 20.56 -35.58
N LYS A 368 0.35 21.31 -36.44
CA LYS A 368 -0.14 21.82 -37.73
C LYS A 368 -0.55 20.74 -38.75
N TYR A 369 -0.21 19.47 -38.52
CA TYR A 369 -0.48 18.37 -39.44
C TYR A 369 -1.78 17.58 -39.14
N PHE A 370 -2.52 17.93 -38.08
CA PHE A 370 -3.74 17.20 -37.67
C PHE A 370 -5.07 17.90 -37.98
N ASP A 371 -5.06 19.09 -38.59
CA ASP A 371 -6.27 19.75 -39.09
C ASP A 371 -6.74 19.09 -40.40
N ASN A 372 -7.48 17.99 -40.31
CA ASN A 372 -8.26 17.46 -41.44
C ASN A 372 -9.53 16.68 -41.05
N GLU A 373 -10.00 16.77 -39.81
CA GLU A 373 -11.35 16.33 -39.47
C GLU A 373 -12.12 17.52 -38.89
N GLU A 374 -13.08 18.04 -39.67
CA GLU A 374 -14.09 18.97 -39.18
C GLU A 374 -14.90 18.29 -38.06
N ILE A 375 -14.47 18.44 -36.82
CA ILE A 375 -15.33 18.12 -35.67
C ILE A 375 -16.16 19.38 -35.42
N ASN A 376 -17.45 19.28 -35.71
CA ASN A 376 -18.43 20.33 -35.45
C ASN A 376 -18.69 20.40 -33.93
N ILE A 377 -17.76 21.02 -33.20
CA ILE A 377 -17.79 21.16 -31.74
C ILE A 377 -18.11 22.62 -31.42
N ASP A 378 -19.07 22.84 -30.50
CA ASP A 378 -19.21 24.13 -29.83
C ASP A 378 -18.22 24.18 -28.65
N PRO A 379 -17.16 25.00 -28.70
CA PRO A 379 -16.19 25.08 -27.61
C PRO A 379 -16.85 25.38 -26.27
N LYS A 380 -17.95 26.16 -26.25
CA LYS A 380 -18.66 26.52 -25.02
C LYS A 380 -19.22 25.30 -24.27
N ASP A 381 -19.76 24.32 -24.97
CA ASP A 381 -20.31 23.10 -24.37
C ASP A 381 -19.21 22.27 -23.70
N VAL A 382 -18.00 22.25 -24.28
CA VAL A 382 -16.87 21.53 -23.72
C VAL A 382 -16.35 22.19 -22.45
N PHE A 383 -16.24 23.53 -22.44
CA PHE A 383 -15.86 24.29 -21.24
C PHE A 383 -16.90 24.14 -20.10
N GLU A 384 -18.19 24.17 -20.41
CA GLU A 384 -19.25 23.95 -19.41
C GLU A 384 -19.19 22.54 -18.82
N LYS A 385 -18.90 21.52 -19.63
CA LYS A 385 -18.73 20.14 -19.16
C LYS A 385 -17.47 19.96 -18.31
N PHE A 386 -16.35 20.62 -18.67
CA PHE A 386 -15.16 20.66 -17.83
C PHE A 386 -15.45 21.33 -16.48
N SER A 387 -16.15 22.47 -16.46
CA SER A 387 -16.53 23.13 -15.20
C SER A 387 -17.40 22.27 -14.29
N ASN A 388 -18.14 21.29 -14.82
CA ASN A 388 -18.95 20.34 -14.06
C ASN A 388 -18.21 19.04 -13.71
N MET A 389 -16.99 18.85 -14.22
CA MET A 389 -16.17 17.67 -13.99
C MET A 389 -15.68 17.66 -12.53
N LYS A 390 -15.89 16.53 -11.84
CA LYS A 390 -15.51 16.39 -10.41
C LYS A 390 -14.17 15.67 -10.26
N CYS A 391 -13.18 16.37 -9.72
CA CYS A 391 -11.85 15.84 -9.40
C CYS A 391 -11.60 15.75 -7.88
N ASN A 392 -10.71 14.85 -7.46
CA ASN A 392 -10.29 14.72 -6.05
C ASN A 392 -9.25 15.77 -5.63
N LYS A 393 -8.99 15.87 -4.32
CA LYS A 393 -8.01 16.80 -3.73
C LYS A 393 -6.57 16.64 -4.22
N SER A 394 -6.20 15.47 -4.74
CA SER A 394 -4.85 15.27 -5.28
C SER A 394 -4.67 16.02 -6.60
N VAL A 395 -5.68 15.99 -7.47
CA VAL A 395 -5.68 16.77 -8.72
C VAL A 395 -5.71 18.28 -8.43
N GLU A 396 -6.46 18.72 -7.41
CA GLU A 396 -6.46 20.12 -6.96
C GLU A 396 -5.06 20.61 -6.58
N LYS A 397 -4.33 19.83 -5.77
CA LYS A 397 -2.94 20.16 -5.39
C LYS A 397 -2.01 20.22 -6.61
N HIS A 398 -2.15 19.28 -7.54
CA HIS A 398 -1.31 19.23 -8.74
C HIS A 398 -1.58 20.42 -9.66
N TYR A 399 -2.85 20.76 -9.87
CA TYR A 399 -3.24 21.94 -10.63
C TYR A 399 -2.62 23.21 -10.05
N HIS A 400 -2.73 23.42 -8.74
CA HIS A 400 -2.14 24.59 -8.07
C HIS A 400 -0.61 24.65 -8.14
N SER A 401 0.08 23.50 -8.20
CA SER A 401 1.54 23.48 -8.40
C SER A 401 1.91 23.89 -9.83
N LEU A 402 1.15 23.42 -10.84
CA LEU A 402 1.47 23.59 -12.25
C LEU A 402 0.94 24.89 -12.88
N CYS A 403 -0.08 25.53 -12.28
CA CYS A 403 -0.66 26.76 -12.85
C CYS A 403 0.34 27.94 -12.90
N ARG A 404 1.44 27.87 -12.14
CA ARG A 404 2.54 28.85 -12.21
C ARG A 404 3.19 28.95 -13.60
N TYR A 405 3.03 27.94 -14.45
CA TYR A 405 3.61 27.90 -15.80
C TYR A 405 2.68 28.42 -16.91
N PHE A 406 1.42 28.72 -16.59
CA PHE A 406 0.46 29.26 -17.57
C PHE A 406 0.89 30.56 -18.23
N PRO A 407 1.52 31.53 -17.52
CA PRO A 407 2.01 32.75 -18.17
C PRO A 407 3.00 32.50 -19.31
N ILE A 408 3.76 31.39 -19.27
CA ILE A 408 4.68 31.01 -20.36
C ILE A 408 3.90 30.62 -21.60
N ILE A 409 2.79 29.90 -21.44
CA ILE A 409 1.92 29.50 -22.54
C ILE A 409 1.22 30.74 -23.09
N ASP A 410 0.67 31.59 -22.23
CA ASP A 410 0.01 32.84 -22.62
C ASP A 410 0.95 33.74 -23.44
N GLU A 411 2.20 33.92 -23.00
CA GLU A 411 3.21 34.71 -23.73
C GLU A 411 3.46 34.17 -25.16
N ILE A 412 3.51 32.84 -25.32
CA ILE A 412 3.73 32.21 -26.62
C ILE A 412 2.49 32.33 -27.49
N MET A 413 1.31 32.06 -26.93
CA MET A 413 0.04 32.07 -27.67
C MET A 413 -0.39 33.48 -28.07
N GLU A 414 -0.11 34.49 -27.24
CA GLU A 414 -0.37 35.91 -27.54
C GLU A 414 0.67 36.53 -28.49
N SER A 415 1.70 35.77 -28.88
CA SER A 415 2.69 36.23 -29.83
C SER A 415 2.04 36.70 -31.14
N THR A 416 2.53 37.83 -31.65
CA THR A 416 2.13 38.37 -32.96
C THR A 416 2.60 37.51 -34.13
N LEU A 417 3.47 36.53 -33.87
CA LEU A 417 3.97 35.57 -34.86
C LEU A 417 3.00 34.42 -35.14
N LEU A 418 1.99 34.20 -34.28
CA LEU A 418 0.97 33.17 -34.45
C LEU A 418 -0.32 33.75 -35.06
N THR A 419 -0.88 33.03 -36.02
CA THR A 419 -2.21 33.30 -36.58
C THR A 419 -3.32 32.91 -35.59
N PRO A 420 -4.55 33.43 -35.75
CA PRO A 420 -5.67 33.05 -34.89
C PRO A 420 -5.95 31.54 -34.86
N ILE A 421 -5.77 30.84 -35.99
CA ILE A 421 -5.95 29.37 -36.07
C ILE A 421 -4.88 28.65 -35.26
N GLU A 422 -3.63 29.13 -35.34
CA GLU A 422 -2.51 28.58 -34.61
C GLU A 422 -2.68 28.72 -33.09
N ARG A 423 -3.32 29.79 -32.62
CA ARG A 423 -3.61 29.96 -31.18
C ARG A 423 -4.60 28.92 -30.64
N GLU A 424 -5.45 28.37 -31.51
CA GLU A 424 -6.47 27.40 -31.12
C GLU A 424 -6.01 25.94 -31.27
N SER A 425 -4.79 25.67 -31.79
CA SER A 425 -4.37 24.30 -32.10
C SER A 425 -4.25 23.39 -30.87
N ILE A 426 -3.66 23.89 -29.78
CA ILE A 426 -3.51 23.14 -28.53
C ILE A 426 -4.87 22.91 -27.84
N PRO A 427 -5.71 23.95 -27.62
CA PRO A 427 -7.07 23.75 -27.11
C PRO A 427 -7.88 22.74 -27.93
N ASN A 428 -7.82 22.80 -29.27
CA ASN A 428 -8.56 21.90 -30.13
C ASN A 428 -8.14 20.42 -29.98
N ILE A 429 -6.84 20.15 -29.81
CA ILE A 429 -6.34 18.79 -29.53
C ILE A 429 -6.93 18.28 -28.21
N ILE A 430 -6.89 19.10 -27.16
CA ILE A 430 -7.37 18.72 -25.82
C ILE A 430 -8.88 18.49 -25.83
N ILE A 431 -9.63 19.34 -26.52
CA ILE A 431 -11.09 19.22 -26.72
C ILE A 431 -11.42 17.93 -27.49
N SER A 432 -10.67 17.62 -28.56
CA SER A 432 -10.85 16.39 -29.33
C SER A 432 -10.63 15.14 -28.48
N GLU A 433 -9.56 15.12 -27.68
CA GLU A 433 -9.27 13.99 -26.78
C GLU A 433 -10.27 13.86 -25.64
N TYR A 434 -10.74 14.98 -25.08
CA TYR A 434 -11.80 14.98 -24.08
C TYR A 434 -13.06 14.26 -24.58
N ASN A 435 -13.50 14.55 -25.80
CA ASN A 435 -14.68 13.91 -26.39
C ASN A 435 -14.51 12.40 -26.61
N LYS A 436 -13.28 11.92 -26.85
CA LYS A 436 -13.01 10.48 -27.02
C LYS A 436 -13.14 9.70 -25.70
N VAL A 437 -12.93 10.38 -24.57
CA VAL A 437 -12.93 9.78 -23.22
C VAL A 437 -14.22 10.09 -22.44
N LEU A 438 -14.96 11.13 -22.85
CA LEU A 438 -16.24 11.52 -22.27
C LEU A 438 -17.24 10.36 -22.32
N GLY A 439 -17.73 9.95 -21.15
CA GLY A 439 -18.67 8.83 -20.98
C GLY A 439 -18.02 7.44 -20.82
N LYS A 440 -16.69 7.32 -20.96
CA LYS A 440 -15.95 6.08 -20.65
C LYS A 440 -15.31 6.11 -19.25
N ALA A 441 -14.96 7.31 -18.79
CA ALA A 441 -14.33 7.54 -17.50
C ALA A 441 -15.37 7.70 -16.38
N ALA A 442 -15.05 7.21 -15.18
CA ALA A 442 -15.92 7.24 -14.00
C ALA A 442 -15.93 8.59 -13.27
N ASN A 443 -14.88 9.41 -13.41
CA ASN A 443 -14.73 10.70 -12.74
C ASN A 443 -13.74 11.61 -13.49
N GLY A 444 -13.58 12.85 -13.00
CA GLY A 444 -12.73 13.86 -13.63
C GLY A 444 -11.24 13.55 -13.61
N ASN A 445 -10.75 12.86 -12.58
CA ASN A 445 -9.36 12.43 -12.51
C ASN A 445 -9.01 11.52 -13.69
N GLU A 446 -9.86 10.52 -13.94
CA GLU A 446 -9.66 9.56 -15.01
C GLU A 446 -9.76 10.23 -16.38
N ILE A 447 -10.65 11.22 -16.55
CA ILE A 447 -10.71 12.03 -17.78
C ILE A 447 -9.38 12.73 -18.06
N ILE A 448 -8.82 13.43 -17.08
CA ILE A 448 -7.56 14.17 -17.23
C ILE A 448 -6.41 13.21 -17.58
N GLU A 449 -6.29 12.10 -16.86
CA GLU A 449 -5.21 11.13 -17.11
C GLU A 449 -5.35 10.46 -18.48
N LEU A 450 -6.56 10.13 -18.93
CA LEU A 450 -6.78 9.56 -20.26
C LEU A 450 -6.47 10.55 -21.38
N ILE A 451 -6.81 11.84 -21.22
CA ILE A 451 -6.44 12.87 -22.20
C ILE A 451 -4.91 12.96 -22.30
N VAL A 452 -4.21 13.08 -21.17
CA VAL A 452 -2.75 13.17 -21.14
C VAL A 452 -2.11 11.92 -21.75
N GLU A 453 -2.62 10.73 -21.43
CA GLU A 453 -2.09 9.48 -21.99
C GLU A 453 -2.33 9.39 -23.50
N ASN A 454 -3.51 9.78 -24.00
CA ASN A 454 -3.78 9.77 -25.43
C ASN A 454 -2.86 10.73 -26.20
N ILE A 455 -2.73 11.98 -25.73
CA ILE A 455 -1.82 12.97 -26.33
C ILE A 455 -0.39 12.44 -26.28
N PHE A 456 0.03 11.89 -25.15
CA PHE A 456 1.35 11.28 -25.01
C PHE A 456 1.57 10.17 -26.03
N GLN A 457 0.65 9.23 -26.19
CA GLN A 457 0.82 8.13 -27.15
C GLN A 457 0.88 8.61 -28.61
N LEU A 458 0.18 9.70 -28.94
CA LEU A 458 0.21 10.31 -30.28
C LEU A 458 1.54 10.98 -30.60
N TYR A 459 2.18 11.60 -29.62
CA TYR A 459 3.32 12.49 -29.85
C TYR A 459 4.63 12.08 -29.15
N LYS A 460 4.66 10.98 -28.39
CA LYS A 460 5.87 10.55 -27.64
C LYS A 460 7.12 10.40 -28.51
N ASP A 461 6.96 9.94 -29.76
CA ASP A 461 8.08 9.65 -30.67
C ASP A 461 8.55 10.92 -31.41
N GLU A 462 7.82 12.03 -31.27
CA GLU A 462 8.16 13.31 -31.87
C GLU A 462 9.14 14.13 -31.02
N PHE A 463 9.35 13.78 -29.76
CA PHE A 463 10.13 14.60 -28.84
C PHE A 463 11.26 13.83 -28.19
N ASN A 464 12.39 14.50 -27.95
CA ASN A 464 13.55 13.93 -27.29
C ASN A 464 13.60 14.29 -25.79
N TYR A 465 12.46 14.12 -25.10
CA TYR A 465 12.30 14.34 -23.67
C TYR A 465 12.02 13.01 -22.97
N SER A 466 12.23 12.94 -21.65
CA SER A 466 11.84 11.75 -20.90
C SER A 466 10.31 11.57 -20.95
N ASN A 467 9.83 10.32 -20.89
CA ASN A 467 8.38 10.05 -20.84
C ASN A 467 7.69 10.80 -19.69
N THR A 468 8.36 10.91 -18.55
CA THR A 468 7.85 11.64 -17.38
C THR A 468 7.73 13.14 -17.69
N THR A 469 8.79 13.75 -18.24
CA THR A 469 8.82 15.17 -18.62
C THR A 469 7.72 15.49 -19.64
N LEU A 470 7.56 14.66 -20.67
CA LEU A 470 6.51 14.84 -21.68
C LEU A 470 5.11 14.81 -21.09
N LYS A 471 4.83 13.81 -20.24
CA LYS A 471 3.51 13.70 -19.62
C LYS A 471 3.24 14.84 -18.66
N THR A 472 4.26 15.38 -17.97
CA THR A 472 4.15 16.62 -17.20
C THR A 472 3.82 17.80 -18.09
N TYR A 473 4.51 17.98 -19.22
CA TYR A 473 4.24 19.08 -20.15
C TYR A 473 2.83 19.03 -20.73
N TYR A 474 2.38 17.85 -21.19
CA TYR A 474 0.99 17.67 -21.65
C TYR A 474 -0.02 17.94 -20.54
N LYS A 475 0.27 17.56 -19.30
CA LYS A 475 -0.60 17.85 -18.16
C LYS A 475 -0.72 19.35 -17.86
N ILE A 476 0.37 20.11 -18.01
CA ILE A 476 0.34 21.58 -17.92
C ILE A 476 -0.54 22.15 -19.04
N LEU A 477 -0.40 21.68 -20.29
CA LEU A 477 -1.24 22.14 -21.40
C LEU A 477 -2.72 21.81 -21.18
N VAL A 478 -3.03 20.59 -20.71
CA VAL A 478 -4.41 20.19 -20.37
C VAL A 478 -5.00 21.08 -19.28
N TYR A 479 -4.25 21.34 -18.21
CA TYR A 479 -4.69 22.25 -17.15
C TYR A 479 -4.83 23.70 -17.61
N TRP A 480 -3.94 24.18 -18.46
CA TRP A 480 -4.00 25.51 -19.05
C TRP A 480 -5.25 25.66 -19.93
N SER A 481 -5.55 24.67 -20.77
CA SER A 481 -6.75 24.70 -21.62
C SER A 481 -8.06 24.58 -20.85
N ILE A 482 -8.04 24.25 -19.55
CA ILE A 482 -9.22 24.23 -18.68
C ILE A 482 -9.08 25.20 -17.50
N TYR A 483 -8.15 26.16 -17.60
CA TYR A 483 -7.79 27.07 -16.51
C TYR A 483 -8.97 27.90 -15.98
N GLU A 484 -9.93 28.23 -16.85
CA GLU A 484 -11.14 28.96 -16.47
C GLU A 484 -12.26 28.07 -15.91
N CYS A 485 -12.04 26.77 -15.79
CA CYS A 485 -13.03 25.82 -15.30
C CYS A 485 -12.74 25.48 -13.81
N ASP A 486 -13.67 25.81 -12.92
CA ASP A 486 -13.61 25.44 -11.49
C ASP A 486 -13.88 23.92 -11.30
N ILE A 487 -12.98 23.07 -11.81
CA ILE A 487 -13.13 21.60 -11.92
C ILE A 487 -12.94 20.83 -10.59
N PHE A 488 -12.90 21.54 -9.46
CA PHE A 488 -12.60 20.98 -8.14
C PHE A 488 -13.87 21.00 -7.29
N ASN A 489 -14.37 19.84 -6.86
CA ASN A 489 -15.36 19.80 -5.79
C ASN A 489 -15.50 18.42 -5.15
N GLU A 490 -15.15 18.34 -3.85
CA GLU A 490 -15.57 17.25 -2.99
C GLU A 490 -17.01 17.49 -2.50
N LYS A 491 -17.98 16.93 -3.23
CA LYS A 491 -19.20 16.29 -2.68
C LYS A 491 -20.03 15.64 -3.80
N ILE A 492 -20.12 14.32 -3.75
CA ILE A 492 -21.38 13.57 -3.85
C ILE A 492 -21.43 12.68 -2.61
#